data_AF-A0A271J3B0-F1
#
_entry.id   AF-A0A271J3B0-F1
#
_cell.length_a   1.000
_cell.length_b   1.000
_cell.length_c   1.000
_cell.angle_alpha   90.00
_cell.angle_beta   90.00
_cell.angle_gamma   90.00
#
_symmetry.space_group_name_H-M   'P 1'
#
loop_
_entity.id
_entity.type
_entity.pdbx_description
1 polymer ?
#
loop_
_entity_poly.entity_id
_entity_poly.type
_entity_poly.pdbx_seq_one_letter_code
_entity_poly.pdbx_strand_id
1 'polypeptide(L)'
;MPSALLVHPDADQWLGQFSGLDTDVTTAATAKEARAYLAGTAFDIIFVGPGVEGAEAIGALRDVLGLSTQIRSVGGPDEVAHWLAEEGEVARGGEDLVATLNALRGELGRVAHALNNPLAVIAGNAQLGLEMARATGADESVTEALETIGTAAGELERLFSEISGLRARVDRALRG
;
A
#
# COMPACT_ATOMS: atom_id res chain seq x y z
N MET A 1 -9.66 -11.39 -1.62
CA MET A 1 -10.19 -11.25 -2.98
C MET A 1 -9.20 -10.42 -3.74
N PRO A 2 -8.82 -10.79 -4.97
CA PRO A 2 -7.95 -9.96 -5.77
C PRO A 2 -8.55 -8.55 -5.90
N SER A 3 -7.71 -7.52 -5.83
CA SER A 3 -8.12 -6.11 -5.97
C SER A 3 -7.69 -5.57 -7.34
N ALA A 4 -8.65 -4.99 -8.06
CA ALA A 4 -8.43 -4.48 -9.41
C ALA A 4 -8.78 -2.99 -9.49
N LEU A 5 -8.03 -2.25 -10.30
CA LEU A 5 -8.35 -0.87 -10.67
C LEU A 5 -8.67 -0.79 -12.16
N LEU A 6 -9.88 -0.36 -12.51
CA LEU A 6 -10.28 -0.11 -13.89
C LEU A 6 -10.17 1.39 -14.20
N VAL A 7 -9.24 1.74 -15.09
CA VAL A 7 -8.98 3.10 -15.54
C VAL A 7 -9.59 3.30 -16.91
N HIS A 8 -10.71 4.01 -16.98
CA HIS A 8 -11.39 4.36 -18.23
C HIS A 8 -12.38 5.51 -17.97
N PRO A 9 -12.59 6.46 -18.90
CA PRO A 9 -13.57 7.53 -18.73
C PRO A 9 -14.99 7.02 -18.38
N ASP A 10 -15.36 5.87 -18.95
CA ASP A 10 -16.64 5.19 -18.71
C ASP A 10 -16.51 3.96 -17.77
N ALA A 11 -15.51 3.94 -16.87
CA ALA A 11 -15.23 2.78 -16.02
C ALA A 11 -16.43 2.31 -15.19
N ASP A 12 -17.24 3.23 -14.64
CA ASP A 12 -18.45 2.88 -13.89
C ASP A 12 -19.52 2.21 -14.77
N GLN A 13 -19.63 2.65 -16.04
CA GLN A 13 -20.55 2.05 -16.99
C GLN A 13 -20.09 0.65 -17.39
N TRP A 14 -18.78 0.44 -17.52
CA TRP A 14 -18.19 -0.87 -17.77
C TRP A 14 -18.40 -1.80 -16.58
N LEU A 15 -18.16 -1.31 -15.36
CA LEU A 15 -18.37 -2.07 -14.13
C LEU A 15 -19.83 -2.54 -14.00
N GLY A 16 -20.79 -1.68 -14.37
CA GLY A 16 -22.22 -2.02 -14.40
C GLY A 16 -22.60 -3.10 -15.41
N GLN A 17 -21.73 -3.44 -16.37
CA GLN A 17 -21.92 -4.55 -17.31
C GLN A 17 -21.44 -5.89 -16.74
N PHE A 18 -20.61 -5.85 -15.68
CA PHE A 18 -20.14 -7.05 -15.02
C PHE A 18 -21.15 -7.49 -13.95
N SER A 19 -21.60 -8.75 -14.04
CA SER A 19 -22.48 -9.35 -13.03
C SER A 19 -21.77 -10.50 -12.34
N GLY A 20 -21.83 -10.54 -11.00
CA GLY A 20 -21.31 -11.66 -10.21
C GLY A 20 -19.78 -11.76 -10.14
N LEU A 21 -19.06 -10.64 -10.27
CA LEU A 21 -17.61 -10.62 -10.01
C LEU A 21 -17.33 -10.84 -8.51
N ASP A 22 -16.43 -11.76 -8.20
CA ASP A 22 -15.92 -12.03 -6.84
C ASP A 22 -14.62 -11.22 -6.55
N THR A 23 -14.37 -10.18 -7.35
CA THR A 23 -13.20 -9.29 -7.31
C THR A 23 -13.63 -7.91 -6.86
N ASP A 24 -12.86 -7.28 -5.97
CA ASP A 24 -13.08 -5.89 -5.56
C ASP A 24 -12.49 -4.96 -6.63
N VAL A 25 -13.36 -4.31 -7.42
CA VAL A 25 -12.97 -3.46 -8.55
C VAL A 25 -13.21 -1.99 -8.18
N THR A 26 -12.13 -1.23 -8.07
CA THR A 26 -12.17 0.24 -7.97
C THR A 26 -12.15 0.84 -9.38
N THR A 27 -12.91 1.91 -9.61
CA THR A 27 -12.95 2.62 -10.89
C THR A 27 -12.21 3.95 -10.81
N ALA A 28 -11.57 4.35 -11.91
CA ALA A 28 -10.97 5.67 -12.07
C ALA A 28 -11.24 6.19 -13.49
N ALA A 29 -11.73 7.42 -13.60
CA ALA A 29 -12.05 8.03 -14.89
C ALA A 29 -10.80 8.53 -15.62
N THR A 30 -9.72 8.81 -14.89
CA THR A 30 -8.51 9.45 -15.43
C THR A 30 -7.23 8.84 -14.88
N ALA A 31 -6.11 8.98 -15.61
CA ALA A 31 -4.79 8.57 -15.12
C ALA A 31 -4.34 9.35 -13.87
N LYS A 32 -4.81 10.59 -13.69
CA LYS A 32 -4.54 11.37 -12.47
C LYS A 32 -5.19 10.72 -11.25
N GLU A 33 -6.44 10.32 -11.38
CA GLU A 33 -7.19 9.64 -10.33
C GLU A 33 -6.62 8.25 -10.04
N ALA A 34 -6.28 7.48 -11.08
CA ALA A 34 -5.62 6.19 -10.94
C ALA A 34 -4.31 6.28 -10.16
N ARG A 35 -3.51 7.31 -10.40
CA ARG A 35 -2.28 7.57 -9.64
C ARG A 35 -2.52 7.93 -8.18
N ALA A 36 -3.60 8.65 -7.87
CA ALA A 36 -3.98 8.96 -6.49
C ALA A 36 -4.34 7.68 -5.73
N TYR A 37 -5.06 6.75 -6.38
CA TYR A 37 -5.36 5.44 -5.79
C TYR A 37 -4.09 4.59 -5.60
N LEU A 38 -3.22 4.50 -6.63
CA LEU A 38 -1.93 3.80 -6.55
C LEU A 38 -1.00 4.30 -5.44
N ALA A 39 -1.06 5.59 -5.12
CA ALA A 39 -0.25 6.17 -4.05
C ALA A 39 -0.74 5.77 -2.64
N GLY A 40 -2.02 5.42 -2.49
CA GLY A 40 -2.64 5.08 -1.21
C GLY A 40 -2.99 3.60 -1.03
N THR A 41 -3.08 2.83 -2.12
CA THR A 41 -3.54 1.43 -2.13
C THR A 41 -2.75 0.61 -3.16
N ALA A 42 -2.34 -0.60 -2.77
CA ALA A 42 -1.76 -1.57 -3.70
C ALA A 42 -2.88 -2.39 -4.36
N PHE A 43 -2.91 -2.41 -5.69
CA PHE A 43 -3.79 -3.26 -6.49
C PHE A 43 -2.99 -4.47 -7.01
N ASP A 44 -3.65 -5.61 -7.15
CA ASP A 44 -3.05 -6.78 -7.81
C ASP A 44 -2.90 -6.51 -9.31
N ILE A 45 -3.91 -5.86 -9.91
CA ILE A 45 -3.97 -5.54 -11.33
C ILE A 45 -4.64 -4.19 -11.63
N ILE A 46 -4.17 -3.52 -12.67
CA ILE A 46 -4.74 -2.29 -13.23
C ILE A 46 -5.06 -2.52 -14.70
N PHE A 47 -6.33 -2.36 -15.04
CA PHE A 47 -6.81 -2.35 -16.42
C PHE A 47 -6.88 -0.92 -16.93
N VAL A 48 -6.24 -0.63 -18.04
CA VAL A 48 -6.24 0.67 -18.69
C VAL A 48 -7.00 0.55 -20.00
N GLY A 49 -8.20 1.12 -20.04
CA GLY A 49 -9.03 1.17 -21.23
C GLY A 49 -8.50 2.14 -22.30
N PRO A 50 -9.09 2.11 -23.50
CA PRO A 50 -8.71 3.02 -24.57
C PRO A 50 -9.02 4.47 -24.21
N GLY A 51 -8.24 5.42 -24.74
CA GLY A 51 -8.50 6.85 -24.58
C GLY A 51 -8.10 7.45 -23.23
N VAL A 52 -7.42 6.70 -22.35
CA VAL A 52 -6.86 7.24 -21.11
C VAL A 52 -5.59 8.05 -21.43
N GLU A 53 -5.70 9.38 -21.40
CA GLU A 53 -4.54 10.27 -21.51
C GLU A 53 -3.63 10.14 -20.28
N GLY A 54 -2.32 10.01 -20.51
CA GLY A 54 -1.31 9.93 -19.45
C GLY A 54 -1.18 8.55 -18.80
N ALA A 55 -1.64 7.48 -19.46
CA ALA A 55 -1.55 6.11 -18.96
C ALA A 55 -0.12 5.68 -18.63
N GLU A 56 0.88 6.17 -19.36
CA GLU A 56 2.30 5.92 -19.10
C GLU A 56 2.75 6.37 -17.71
N ALA A 57 2.12 7.41 -17.15
CA ALA A 57 2.43 7.91 -15.81
C ALA A 57 2.00 6.94 -14.70
N ILE A 58 1.05 6.05 -14.96
CA ILE A 58 0.61 5.00 -14.04
C ILE A 58 1.73 3.96 -13.90
N GLY A 59 2.31 3.53 -15.02
CA GLY A 59 3.46 2.61 -15.03
C GLY A 59 4.69 3.20 -14.37
N ALA A 60 5.03 4.46 -14.70
CA ALA A 60 6.14 5.15 -14.06
C ALA A 60 5.98 5.26 -12.54
N LEU A 61 4.77 5.55 -12.05
CA LEU A 61 4.49 5.62 -10.62
C LEU A 61 4.61 4.25 -9.95
N ARG A 62 4.07 3.18 -10.56
CA ARG A 62 4.22 1.81 -10.06
C ARG A 62 5.70 1.45 -9.88
N ASP A 63 6.52 1.75 -10.88
CA ASP A 63 7.95 1.42 -10.87
C ASP A 63 8.71 2.19 -9.80
N VAL A 64 8.40 3.50 -9.64
CA VAL A 64 8.98 4.34 -8.58
C VAL A 64 8.60 3.85 -7.18
N LEU A 65 7.37 3.37 -7.02
CA LEU A 65 6.87 2.82 -5.76
C LEU A 65 7.28 1.36 -5.51
N GLY A 66 7.94 0.72 -6.48
CA GLY A 66 8.36 -0.69 -6.37
C GLY A 66 7.20 -1.69 -6.25
N LEU A 67 6.03 -1.35 -6.80
CA LEU A 67 4.82 -2.18 -6.70
C LEU A 67 4.87 -3.35 -7.69
N SER A 68 4.42 -4.53 -7.24
CA SER A 68 4.28 -5.73 -8.09
C SER A 68 3.00 -5.72 -8.96
N THR A 69 2.25 -4.62 -8.93
CA THR A 69 0.97 -4.46 -9.62
C THR A 69 1.10 -4.68 -11.13
N GLN A 70 0.29 -5.58 -11.67
CA GLN A 70 0.23 -5.78 -13.12
C GLN A 70 -0.53 -4.63 -13.79
N ILE A 71 -0.03 -4.13 -14.92
CA ILE A 71 -0.74 -3.11 -15.71
C ILE A 71 -1.03 -3.69 -17.08
N ARG A 72 -2.29 -3.69 -17.48
CA ARG A 72 -2.75 -4.23 -18.78
C ARG A 72 -3.59 -3.20 -19.51
N SER A 73 -3.33 -3.05 -20.80
CA SER A 73 -4.24 -2.31 -21.67
C SER A 73 -5.33 -3.26 -22.15
N VAL A 74 -6.58 -2.81 -22.11
CA VAL A 74 -7.76 -3.57 -22.54
C VAL A 74 -8.50 -2.81 -23.62
N GLY A 75 -9.00 -3.54 -24.62
CA GLY A 75 -9.77 -2.99 -25.73
C GLY A 75 -11.24 -2.71 -25.40
N GLY A 76 -11.78 -3.38 -24.38
CA GLY A 76 -13.18 -3.26 -24.00
C GLY A 76 -13.53 -4.02 -22.72
N PRO A 77 -14.78 -3.89 -22.24
CA PRO A 77 -15.24 -4.48 -20.98
C PRO A 77 -15.17 -6.01 -20.99
N ASP A 78 -15.45 -6.67 -22.12
CA ASP A 78 -15.42 -8.15 -22.22
C ASP A 78 -14.04 -8.74 -21.89
N GLU A 79 -12.96 -8.05 -22.24
CA GLU A 79 -11.59 -8.47 -21.93
C GLU A 79 -11.29 -8.38 -20.42
N VAL A 80 -11.82 -7.36 -19.76
CA VAL A 80 -11.72 -7.20 -18.29
C VAL A 80 -12.48 -8.33 -17.60
N ALA A 81 -13.71 -8.62 -18.03
CA ALA A 81 -14.53 -9.69 -17.48
C ALA A 81 -13.88 -11.07 -17.62
N HIS A 82 -13.31 -11.35 -18.81
CA HIS A 82 -12.62 -12.61 -19.09
C HIS A 82 -11.42 -12.80 -18.15
N TRP A 83 -10.60 -11.76 -17.95
CA TRP A 83 -9.43 -11.81 -17.07
C TRP A 83 -9.80 -12.00 -15.60
N LEU A 84 -10.79 -11.25 -15.13
CA LEU A 84 -11.28 -11.38 -13.77
C LEU A 84 -11.85 -12.78 -13.49
N ALA A 85 -12.43 -13.44 -14.51
CA ALA A 85 -12.88 -14.82 -14.41
C ALA A 85 -11.72 -15.84 -14.42
N GLU A 86 -10.67 -15.62 -15.23
CA GLU A 86 -9.50 -16.52 -15.30
C GLU A 86 -8.60 -16.44 -14.06
N GLU A 87 -8.35 -15.25 -13.48
CA GLU A 87 -7.54 -15.14 -12.25
C GLU A 87 -8.23 -15.73 -11.02
N GLY A 88 -9.56 -15.80 -11.02
CA GLY A 88 -10.33 -16.54 -10.02
C GLY A 88 -10.04 -18.06 -10.02
N GLU A 89 -9.54 -18.61 -11.13
CA GLU A 89 -9.11 -20.02 -11.23
C GLU A 89 -7.61 -20.22 -10.92
N VAL A 90 -6.74 -19.27 -11.30
CA VAL A 90 -5.28 -19.35 -11.04
C VAL A 90 -4.94 -19.13 -9.55
N ALA A 91 -5.78 -18.37 -8.81
CA ALA A 91 -5.66 -18.20 -7.36
C ALA A 91 -5.88 -19.48 -6.53
N ARG A 92 -6.20 -20.63 -7.16
CA ARG A 92 -6.32 -21.94 -6.49
C ARG A 92 -5.00 -22.71 -6.33
N GLY A 93 -3.85 -22.09 -6.61
CA GLY A 93 -2.52 -22.65 -6.35
C GLY A 93 -2.01 -22.35 -4.93
N GLY A 94 -2.47 -23.10 -3.92
CA GLY A 94 -2.16 -22.86 -2.50
C GLY A 94 -0.68 -22.93 -2.08
N GLU A 95 0.22 -23.42 -2.93
CA GLU A 95 1.67 -23.45 -2.65
C GLU A 95 2.38 -22.11 -2.89
N ASP A 96 1.91 -21.29 -3.83
CA ASP A 96 2.55 -20.01 -4.20
C ASP A 96 2.22 -18.89 -3.20
N LEU A 97 1.01 -18.92 -2.65
CA LEU A 97 0.56 -17.99 -1.62
C LEU A 97 1.39 -18.12 -0.32
N VAL A 98 1.68 -19.35 0.10
CA VAL A 98 2.49 -19.60 1.30
C VAL A 98 3.93 -19.15 1.10
N ALA A 99 4.51 -19.36 -0.09
CA ALA A 99 5.85 -18.86 -0.41
C ALA A 99 5.89 -17.33 -0.42
N THR A 100 4.91 -16.69 -1.05
CA THR A 100 4.77 -15.22 -1.12
C THR A 100 4.60 -14.61 0.26
N LEU A 101 3.74 -15.18 1.12
CA LEU A 101 3.54 -14.71 2.48
C LEU A 101 4.79 -14.88 3.35
N ASN A 102 5.57 -15.96 3.15
CA ASN A 102 6.84 -16.15 3.84
C ASN A 102 7.93 -15.16 3.39
N ALA A 103 7.96 -14.78 2.11
CA ALA A 103 8.85 -13.75 1.60
C ALA A 103 8.49 -12.37 2.17
N LEU A 104 7.20 -12.00 2.10
CA LEU A 104 6.67 -10.76 2.67
C LEU A 104 6.95 -10.67 4.17
N ARG A 105 6.86 -11.79 4.90
CA ARG A 105 7.24 -11.89 6.32
C ARG A 105 8.71 -11.52 6.55
N GLY A 106 9.61 -12.03 5.71
CA GLY A 106 11.04 -11.75 5.80
C GLY A 106 11.36 -10.29 5.55
N GLU A 107 10.70 -9.68 4.57
CA GLU A 107 10.89 -8.26 4.25
C GLU A 107 10.34 -7.34 5.33
N LEU A 108 9.10 -7.55 5.78
CA LEU A 108 8.51 -6.78 6.87
C LEU A 108 9.33 -6.90 8.17
N GLY A 109 9.87 -8.08 8.47
CA GLY A 109 10.77 -8.25 9.62
C GLY A 109 12.05 -7.43 9.49
N ARG A 110 12.63 -7.37 8.30
CA ARG A 110 13.83 -6.57 8.02
C ARG A 110 13.54 -5.07 8.13
N VAL A 111 12.43 -4.61 7.55
CA VAL A 111 12.01 -3.20 7.60
C VAL A 111 11.71 -2.76 9.04
N ALA A 112 10.94 -3.53 9.80
CA ALA A 112 10.65 -3.22 11.20
C ALA A 112 11.93 -3.13 12.05
N HIS A 113 12.88 -4.04 11.83
CA HIS A 113 14.15 -4.00 12.56
C HIS A 113 15.03 -2.82 12.14
N ALA A 114 15.07 -2.50 10.84
CA ALA A 114 15.83 -1.37 10.31
C ALA A 114 15.29 -0.02 10.78
N LEU A 115 13.99 0.08 11.12
CA LEU A 115 13.34 1.32 11.54
C LEU A 115 13.33 1.52 13.06
N ASN A 116 13.23 0.44 13.85
CA ASN A 116 13.24 0.56 15.32
C ASN A 116 14.50 1.27 15.85
N ASN A 117 15.67 0.97 15.30
CA ASN A 117 16.92 1.57 15.76
C ASN A 117 16.99 3.10 15.51
N PRO A 118 16.77 3.60 14.28
CA PRO A 118 16.76 5.04 14.04
C PRO A 118 15.60 5.76 14.74
N LEU A 119 14.42 5.15 14.88
CA LEU A 119 13.31 5.76 15.63
C LEU A 119 13.64 5.93 17.13
N ALA A 120 14.22 4.89 17.76
CA ALA A 120 14.67 4.97 19.14
C ALA A 120 15.74 6.06 19.34
N VAL A 121 16.63 6.25 18.36
CA VAL A 121 17.64 7.33 18.38
C VAL A 121 16.98 8.71 18.22
N ILE A 122 16.04 8.87 17.30
CA ILE A 122 15.33 10.13 17.09
C ILE A 122 14.51 10.50 18.34
N ALA A 123 13.78 9.54 18.91
CA ALA A 123 13.02 9.73 20.13
C ALA A 123 13.93 10.10 21.32
N GLY A 124 15.04 9.38 21.49
CA GLY A 124 16.03 9.67 22.54
C GLY A 124 16.68 11.05 22.39
N ASN A 125 17.03 11.45 21.16
CA ASN A 125 17.58 12.77 20.88
C ASN A 125 16.55 13.89 21.08
N ALA A 126 15.30 13.66 20.70
CA ALA A 126 14.21 14.61 20.94
C ALA A 126 13.99 14.81 22.45
N GLN A 127 13.96 13.72 23.22
CA GLN A 127 13.84 13.76 24.67
C GLN A 127 15.01 14.51 25.33
N LEU A 128 16.26 14.17 24.97
CA LEU A 128 17.44 14.85 25.49
C LEU A 128 17.43 16.34 25.14
N GLY A 129 17.08 16.69 23.89
CA GLY A 129 16.93 18.07 23.45
C GLY A 129 15.88 18.81 24.28
N LEU A 130 14.80 18.14 24.66
CA LEU A 130 13.73 18.68 25.49
C LEU A 130 14.19 18.98 26.92
N GLU A 131 14.93 18.04 27.50
CA GLU A 131 15.53 18.20 28.83
C GLU A 131 16.53 19.37 28.84
N MET A 132 17.34 19.49 27.79
CA MET A 132 18.27 20.62 27.62
C MET A 132 17.54 21.95 27.44
N ALA A 133 16.53 22.00 26.56
CA ALA A 133 15.72 23.19 26.31
C ALA A 133 15.07 23.71 27.60
N ARG A 134 14.50 22.81 28.40
CA ARG A 134 13.92 23.13 29.71
C ARG A 134 14.98 23.62 30.72
N ALA A 135 16.15 23.00 30.74
CA ALA A 135 17.24 23.38 31.64
C ALA A 135 17.86 24.74 31.30
N THR A 136 17.90 25.11 30.01
CA THR A 136 18.50 26.38 29.56
C THR A 136 17.49 27.52 29.39
N GLY A 137 16.20 27.25 29.59
CA GLY A 137 15.13 28.23 29.31
C GLY A 137 15.06 28.61 27.83
N ALA A 138 15.22 27.61 26.95
CA ALA A 138 15.09 27.81 25.52
C ALA A 138 13.67 28.27 25.13
N ASP A 139 13.56 28.83 23.92
CA ASP A 139 12.30 29.34 23.40
C ASP A 139 11.21 28.26 23.34
N GLU A 140 9.98 28.66 23.63
CA GLU A 140 8.80 27.78 23.62
C GLU A 140 8.66 27.04 22.27
N SER A 141 8.95 27.71 21.16
CA SER A 141 8.87 27.11 19.82
C SER A 141 9.84 25.96 19.59
N VAL A 142 11.02 26.00 20.24
CA VAL A 142 11.99 24.90 20.20
C VAL A 142 11.50 23.72 21.02
N THR A 143 10.86 24.00 22.16
CA THR A 143 10.27 22.97 23.02
C THR A 143 9.10 22.27 22.31
N GLU A 144 8.17 23.02 21.71
CA GLU A 144 7.06 22.47 20.92
C GLU A 144 7.54 21.61 19.74
N ALA A 145 8.59 22.05 19.04
CA ALA A 145 9.16 21.29 17.92
C ALA A 145 9.71 19.93 18.38
N LEU A 146 10.41 19.89 19.52
CA LEU A 146 10.95 18.66 20.09
C LEU A 146 9.85 17.72 20.60
N GLU A 147 8.77 18.26 21.19
CA GLU A 147 7.61 17.48 21.62
C GLU A 147 6.86 16.87 20.41
N THR A 148 6.76 17.63 19.32
CA THR A 148 6.17 17.17 18.06
C THR A 148 6.98 16.03 17.46
N ILE A 149 8.32 16.14 17.44
CA ILE A 149 9.20 15.08 16.94
C ILE A 149 9.07 13.81 17.79
N GLY A 150 9.04 13.94 19.12
CA GLY A 150 8.84 12.81 20.02
C GLY A 150 7.50 12.11 19.80
N THR A 151 6.43 12.88 19.62
CA THR A 151 5.08 12.36 19.33
C THR A 151 5.03 11.63 18.00
N ALA A 152 5.61 12.20 16.95
CA ALA A 152 5.65 11.59 15.62
C ALA A 152 6.48 10.29 15.61
N ALA A 153 7.61 10.25 16.32
CA ALA A 153 8.42 9.06 16.45
C ALA A 153 7.66 7.93 17.18
N GLY A 154 6.95 8.26 18.27
CA GLY A 154 6.12 7.29 19.00
C GLY A 154 4.95 6.75 18.17
N GLU A 155 4.32 7.59 17.35
CA GLU A 155 3.22 7.15 16.47
C GLU A 155 3.72 6.21 15.36
N LEU A 156 4.91 6.48 14.81
CA LEU A 156 5.55 5.58 13.86
C LEU A 156 5.89 4.22 14.50
N GLU A 157 6.46 4.22 15.71
CA GLU A 157 6.71 2.98 16.46
C GLU A 157 5.42 2.16 16.69
N ARG A 158 4.32 2.83 17.06
CA ARG A 158 3.01 2.19 17.24
C ARG A 158 2.52 1.52 15.95
N LEU A 159 2.54 2.24 14.83
CA LEU A 159 2.11 1.72 13.52
C LEU A 159 2.95 0.51 13.08
N PHE A 160 4.26 0.52 13.32
CA PHE A 160 5.11 -0.64 13.02
C PHE A 160 4.84 -1.84 13.94
N SER A 161 4.48 -1.58 15.20
CA SER A 161 4.05 -2.62 16.13
C SER A 161 2.72 -3.26 15.70
N GLU A 162 1.79 -2.47 15.18
CA GLU A 162 0.52 -2.96 14.62
C GLU A 162 0.71 -3.83 13.38
N ILE A 163 1.60 -3.45 12.47
CA ILE A 163 2.00 -4.28 11.32
C ILE A 163 2.57 -5.62 11.81
N SER A 164 3.42 -5.59 12.84
CA SER A 164 3.98 -6.80 13.45
C SER A 164 2.90 -7.68 14.10
N GLY A 165 1.88 -7.08 14.72
CA GLY A 165 0.74 -7.76 15.31
C GLY A 165 -0.19 -8.39 14.27
N LEU A 166 -0.48 -7.68 13.17
CA LEU A 166 -1.22 -8.20 12.02
C LEU A 166 -0.49 -9.40 11.40
N ARG A 167 0.84 -9.32 11.27
CA ARG A 167 1.69 -10.44 10.82
C ARG A 167 1.52 -11.68 11.70
N ALA A 168 1.56 -11.53 13.02
CA ALA A 168 1.39 -12.64 13.96
C ALA A 168 -0.03 -13.25 13.94
N ARG A 169 -1.03 -12.48 13.51
CA ARG A 169 -2.40 -12.98 13.32
C ARG A 169 -2.52 -13.80 12.04
N VAL A 170 -1.94 -13.31 10.95
CA VAL A 170 -1.85 -14.06 9.68
C VAL A 170 -1.09 -15.37 9.86
N ASP A 171 0.04 -15.36 10.57
CA ASP A 171 0.82 -16.57 10.88
C ASP A 171 0.01 -17.63 11.64
N ARG A 172 -0.87 -17.21 12.55
CA ARG A 172 -1.75 -18.15 13.28
C ARG A 172 -2.85 -18.71 12.39
N ALA A 173 -3.38 -17.91 11.48
CA ALA A 173 -4.43 -18.34 10.55
C ALA A 173 -3.90 -19.31 9.48
N LEU A 174 -2.61 -19.27 9.13
CA LEU A 174 -2.00 -20.16 8.14
C LEU A 174 -1.44 -21.47 8.71
N ARG A 175 -1.35 -21.60 10.03
CA ARG A 175 -0.84 -22.81 10.73
C ARG A 175 -1.94 -23.68 11.33
N GLY A 176 -3.17 -23.20 11.37
CA GLY A 176 -4.36 -23.94 11.80
C GLY A 176 -5.13 -24.45 10.59
#